data_AF-A0A8T9BU18-F1
#
_entry.id   AF-A0A8T9BU18-F1
#
_cell.length_a   1.000
_cell.length_b   1.000
_cell.length_c   1.000
_cell.angle_alpha   90.00
_cell.angle_beta   90.00
_cell.angle_gamma   90.00
#
_symmetry.space_group_name_H-M   'P 1'
#
loop_
_entity.id
_entity.type
_entity.pdbx_description
1 polymer ?
#
loop_
_entity_poly.entity_id
_entity_poly.type
_entity_poly.pdbx_seq_one_letter_code
_entity_poly.pdbx_strand_id
1 'polypeptide(L)' 'MPSGHKAFLVNNTREVDLLLMHNKTFAAEISHAVSSRKRIEIIQRAKELGVKVTNPKARVTTEV' A
#
# COMPACT_ATOMS: atom_id res chain seq x y z
N MET A 1 -12.66 -8.81 -0.19
CA MET A 1 -11.86 -8.40 0.99
C MET A 1 -12.83 -8.08 2.12
N PRO A 2 -12.70 -8.68 3.33
CA PRO A 2 -13.68 -8.51 4.41
C PRO A 2 -13.73 -7.09 5.00
N SER A 3 -12.87 -6.18 4.54
CA SER A 3 -12.85 -4.76 4.93
C SER A 3 -13.79 -3.85 4.14
N GLY A 4 -14.49 -4.33 3.11
CA GLY A 4 -15.38 -3.50 2.27
C GLY A 4 -14.67 -2.48 1.36
N HIS A 5 -13.34 -2.45 1.38
CA HIS A 5 -12.55 -1.59 0.51
C HIS A 5 -12.27 -2.32 -0.83
N LYS A 6 -12.24 -1.56 -1.93
CA LYS A 6 -11.77 -2.04 -3.23
C LYS A 6 -10.24 -2.01 -3.25
N ALA A 7 -9.61 -3.11 -3.62
CA ALA A 7 -8.16 -3.15 -3.76
C ALA A 7 -7.73 -2.33 -5.00
N PHE A 8 -6.77 -1.43 -4.81
CA PHE A 8 -6.15 -0.66 -5.86
C PHE A 8 -4.67 -1.05 -5.95
N LEU A 9 -4.27 -1.62 -7.08
CA LEU A 9 -2.91 -2.10 -7.29
C LEU A 9 -1.94 -0.92 -7.43
N VAL A 10 -0.93 -0.83 -6.56
CA VAL A 10 0.09 0.22 -6.57
C VAL A 10 1.49 -0.32 -6.87
N ASN A 11 2.24 0.41 -7.67
CA ASN A 11 3.60 0.13 -8.13
C ASN A 11 4.61 1.18 -7.64
N ASN A 12 4.12 2.34 -7.18
CA ASN A 12 4.93 3.47 -6.73
C ASN A 12 4.18 4.32 -5.69
N THR A 13 4.88 5.26 -5.07
CA THR A 13 4.34 6.17 -4.05
C THR A 13 3.34 7.18 -4.61
N ARG A 14 3.49 7.62 -5.87
CA ARG A 14 2.55 8.56 -6.51
C ARG A 14 1.15 7.97 -6.67
N GLU A 15 1.07 6.67 -6.94
CA GLU A 15 -0.20 5.94 -6.99
C GLU A 15 -0.87 5.83 -5.62
N VAL A 16 -0.10 5.90 -4.52
CA VAL A 16 -0.66 6.01 -3.16
C VAL A 16 -1.23 7.40 -2.92
N ASP A 17 -0.58 8.45 -3.44
CA ASP A 17 -1.08 9.83 -3.33
C ASP A 17 -2.47 10.00 -4.01
N LEU A 18 -2.72 9.27 -5.10
CA LEU A 18 -4.04 9.25 -5.77
C LEU A 18 -5.16 8.70 -4.87
N LEU A 19 -4.81 7.87 -3.88
CA LEU A 19 -5.76 7.29 -2.94
C LEU A 19 -6.09 8.23 -1.77
N LEU A 20 -5.47 9.41 -1.68
CA LEU A 20 -5.72 10.37 -0.60
C LEU A 20 -7.21 10.75 -0.49
N MET A 21 -7.84 11.05 -1.63
CA MET A 21 -9.27 11.41 -1.66
C MET A 21 -10.21 10.21 -1.58
N HIS A 22 -9.71 8.99 -1.79
CA HIS A 22 -10.52 7.78 -1.87
C HIS A 22 -10.17 6.73 -0.79
N ASN A 23 -9.51 7.16 0.29
CA ASN A 23 -8.98 6.29 1.34
C ASN A 23 -10.05 5.50 2.13
N LYS A 24 -11.33 5.91 2.06
CA LYS A 24 -12.48 5.17 2.63
C LYS A 24 -13.01 4.06 1.72
N THR A 25 -12.84 4.21 0.42
CA THR A 25 -13.40 3.29 -0.59
C THR A 25 -12.36 2.30 -1.09
N PHE A 26 -11.09 2.70 -1.13
CA PHE A 26 -10.01 1.90 -1.69
C PHE A 26 -8.92 1.62 -0.65
N ALA A 27 -8.33 0.43 -0.77
CA ALA A 27 -7.14 0.02 -0.05
C ALA A 27 -6.00 -0.18 -1.06
N ALA A 28 -4.79 0.24 -0.71
CA ALA A 28 -3.61 0.05 -1.55
C ALA A 28 -3.14 -1.41 -1.48
N GLU A 29 -2.99 -2.05 -2.62
CA GLU A 29 -2.40 -3.37 -2.75
C GLU A 29 -1.09 -3.27 -3.51
N ILE A 30 0.03 -3.62 -2.87
CA ILE A 30 1.34 -3.42 -3.49
C ILE A 30 1.62 -4.54 -4.49
N SER A 31 1.91 -4.16 -5.74
CA SER A 31 2.21 -5.09 -6.82
C SER A 31 3.36 -6.04 -6.47
N HIS A 32 3.23 -7.29 -6.94
CA HIS A 32 4.27 -8.31 -6.78
C HIS A 32 5.59 -7.90 -7.44
N ALA A 33 5.59 -7.03 -8.46
CA ALA A 33 6.82 -6.58 -9.12
C ALA A 33 7.68 -5.63 -8.26
N VAL A 34 7.13 -5.02 -7.21
CA VAL A 34 7.83 -4.01 -6.40
C VAL A 34 8.87 -4.67 -5.49
N SER A 35 10.08 -4.08 -5.45
CA SER A 35 11.17 -4.50 -4.57
C SER A 35 10.89 -4.20 -3.09
N SER A 36 11.53 -4.92 -2.19
CA SER A 36 11.32 -4.78 -0.74
C SER A 36 11.61 -3.36 -0.22
N ARG A 37 12.67 -2.72 -0.73
CA ARG A 37 13.03 -1.33 -0.38
C ARG A 37 11.91 -0.35 -0.75
N LYS A 38 11.40 -0.45 -1.98
CA LYS A 38 10.34 0.43 -2.46
C LYS A 38 8.99 0.14 -1.79
N ARG A 39 8.76 -1.11 -1.36
CA ARG A 39 7.60 -1.46 -0.53
C ARG A 39 7.60 -0.71 0.80
N ILE A 40 8.76 -0.59 1.47
CA ILE A 40 8.88 0.17 2.72
C ILE A 40 8.51 1.64 2.49
N GLU A 41 8.99 2.25 1.40
CA GLU A 41 8.64 3.63 1.03
C GLU A 41 7.13 3.80 0.78
N ILE A 42 6.52 2.86 0.06
CA ILE A 42 5.07 2.84 -0.21
C ILE A 42 4.27 2.71 1.09
N ILE A 43 4.68 1.82 2.00
CA ILE A 43 4.02 1.61 3.31
C ILE A 43 4.12 2.87 4.17
N GLN A 44 5.30 3.47 4.25
CA GLN A 44 5.51 4.71 4.99
C GLN A 44 4.64 5.83 4.45
N ARG A 45 4.58 5.97 3.11
CA ARG A 45 3.71 6.97 2.47
C ARG A 45 2.22 6.71 2.70
N ALA A 46 1.78 5.45 2.63
CA ALA A 46 0.40 5.09 2.93
C ALA A 46 0.04 5.41 4.39
N LYS A 47 0.98 5.22 5.33
CA LYS A 47 0.80 5.56 6.74
C LYS A 47 0.64 7.06 6.98
N GLU A 48 1.43 7.88 6.30
CA GLU A 48 1.30 9.35 6.33
C GLU A 48 -0.08 9.82 5.83
N LEU A 49 -0.61 9.17 4.79
CA LEU A 49 -1.89 9.52 4.16
C LEU A 49 -3.12 8.83 4.80
N GLY A 50 -2.91 7.95 5.78
CA GLY A 50 -3.98 7.15 6.40
C GLY A 50 -4.62 6.13 5.46
N VAL A 51 -3.94 5.70 4.40
CA VAL A 51 -4.43 4.71 3.44
C VAL A 51 -4.13 3.30 3.93
N LYS A 52 -5.15 2.42 3.94
CA LYS A 52 -4.99 1.02 4.33
C LYS A 52 -4.24 0.23 3.26
N VAL A 53 -3.17 -0.47 3.64
CA VAL A 53 -2.43 -1.40 2.76
C VAL A 53 -2.89 -2.83 3.01
N THR A 54 -3.18 -3.59 1.95
CA THR A 54 -3.70 -4.96 2.04
C THR A 54 -2.63 -6.01 2.31
N ASN A 55 -1.40 -5.79 1.82
CA ASN A 55 -0.28 -6.73 1.88
C ASN A 55 1.03 -6.11 2.45
N PRO A 56 1.00 -5.42 3.61
CA PRO A 56 2.13 -4.65 4.12
C PRO A 56 3.37 -5.49 4.48
N LYS A 57 3.20 -6.78 4.80
CA LYS A 57 4.31 -7.68 5.20
C LYS A 57 4.92 -8.45 4.03
N ALA A 58 4.36 -8.35 2.83
CA ALA A 58 4.82 -9.15 1.72
C ALA A 58 6.24 -8.70 1.28
N ARG A 59 7.17 -9.65 1.11
CA ARG A 59 8.58 -9.42 0.71
C ARG A 59 9.42 -8.52 1.62
N VAL A 60 8.86 -7.96 2.68
CA VAL A 60 9.64 -7.26 3.70
C VAL A 60 10.16 -8.33 4.64
N THR A 61 11.39 -8.80 4.39
CA THR A 61 12.11 -9.66 5.33
C THR A 61 12.31 -8.87 6.59
N THR A 62 11.51 -9.20 7.62
CA THR A 62 11.74 -8.72 8.98
C THR A 62 12.92 -9.54 9.50
N GLU A 63 14.12 -9.00 9.36
CA GLU A 63 15.19 -9.38 10.27
C GLU A 63 14.87 -8.69 11.60
N VAL A 64 14.18 -9.47 12.45
CA VAL A 64 13.96 -9.35 13.91
C VAL A 64 13.40 -8.01 14.43
#